data_AF-C9LMG5-F1
#
_entry.id   AF-C9LMG5-F1
#
_cell.length_a   1.000
_cell.length_b   1.000
_cell.length_c   1.000
_cell.angle_alpha   90.00
_cell.angle_beta   90.00
_cell.angle_gamma   90.00
#
_symmetry.space_group_name_H-M   'P 1'
#
loop_
_entity.id
_entity.type
_entity.pdbx_description
1 polymer ?
#
loop_
_entity_poly.entity_id
_entity_poly.type
_entity_poly.pdbx_seq_one_letter_code
_entity_poly.pdbx_strand_id
1 'polypeptide(L)'
;MTEESKNPLEIRCSACGAPAEFDIIHQIYQCRYCGQKVDANEPVERLKKWRALKRRHSGVNSGDIHPSVHICKNCGAEILIPEGEAVGRCEFCGGNLVRRAFTFRDNLPEVFIPFVLTEREASERLTAWAVKNKRTKEAGWVEKNIKSLKGYYLPYQIVKGPVRCTVFRDQAFSDKKYICGSFINGMAVNTSNQLDNMVLDHAEPFDWKGTVPFEFGYIAGQRVKLPDISGGAAEQRVLEEVEADYLPIVEKVMETSGVKLHAKGENLLSIPALLPLYIIAGKGKLAAVNGQTGRIAVSVGEKKKSWPWIVEPLLMTVFVFIVMLFLFDYEVYVAGMVGLVFGIIFFAGFSDGRSARIRKIIRQGKNCRAERKGIRLIVKEEAFPEKDFEAPVFFEKVKGKMAPVKISFYSWERWIQIGVFLLLLNFLPAVFALLIYYGSGMTGPICWSAMVVWLCLSVPCSLILWMSVGRIRLYNYPLVKLIGPEGKLTSVQADDIEPMNLFYILKDITELLLVFPWVIALLVFIILGTVGAMLM
;
A
#
# COMPACT_ATOMS: atom_id res chain seq x y z
N MET A 1 -49.88 -3.12 -27.26
CA MET A 1 -48.79 -2.86 -26.28
C MET A 1 -48.01 -1.66 -26.77
N THR A 2 -48.15 -0.51 -26.10
CA THR A 2 -47.46 0.73 -26.43
C THR A 2 -45.95 0.61 -26.20
N GLU A 3 -45.14 1.34 -26.96
CA GLU A 3 -43.66 1.29 -26.88
C GLU A 3 -43.08 1.59 -25.49
N GLU A 4 -43.85 2.26 -24.62
CA GLU A 4 -43.50 2.52 -23.22
C GLU A 4 -43.43 1.27 -22.33
N SER A 5 -44.00 0.13 -22.74
CA SER A 5 -43.98 -1.10 -21.94
C SER A 5 -42.73 -1.96 -22.13
N LYS A 6 -41.90 -1.67 -23.15
CA LYS A 6 -40.67 -2.43 -23.43
C LYS A 6 -39.53 -1.84 -22.61
N ASN A 7 -39.03 -2.63 -21.65
CA ASN A 7 -37.85 -2.26 -20.86
C ASN A 7 -36.68 -1.98 -21.83
N PRO A 8 -36.15 -0.74 -21.91
CA PRO A 8 -35.09 -0.37 -22.86
C PRO A 8 -33.73 -1.02 -22.55
N LEU A 9 -33.73 -1.96 -21.60
CA LEU A 9 -32.60 -2.55 -20.90
C LEU A 9 -32.54 -4.07 -21.14
N GLU A 10 -33.21 -4.61 -22.17
CA GLU A 10 -33.25 -6.06 -22.39
C GLU A 10 -32.99 -6.36 -23.87
N ILE A 11 -31.90 -7.08 -24.15
CA ILE A 11 -31.59 -7.57 -25.50
C ILE A 11 -32.49 -8.78 -25.76
N ARG A 12 -33.37 -8.69 -26.76
CA ARG A 12 -34.31 -9.77 -27.11
C ARG A 12 -33.97 -10.36 -28.47
N CYS A 13 -34.17 -11.66 -28.60
CA CYS A 13 -34.03 -12.37 -29.86
C CYS A 13 -35.15 -11.96 -30.83
N SER A 14 -34.77 -11.59 -32.05
CA SER A 14 -35.72 -11.23 -33.13
C SER A 14 -36.56 -12.43 -33.60
N ALA A 15 -36.04 -13.65 -33.48
CA ALA A 15 -36.71 -14.86 -33.94
C ALA A 15 -37.80 -15.36 -32.99
N CYS A 16 -37.55 -15.35 -31.67
CA CYS A 16 -38.46 -15.95 -30.70
C CYS A 16 -38.88 -15.02 -29.55
N GLY A 17 -38.37 -13.78 -29.50
CA GLY A 17 -38.70 -12.80 -28.47
C GLY A 17 -38.09 -13.06 -27.08
N ALA A 18 -37.43 -14.21 -26.88
CA ALA A 18 -36.76 -14.55 -25.62
C ALA A 18 -35.53 -13.65 -25.35
N PRO A 19 -35.16 -13.41 -24.09
CA PRO A 19 -33.97 -12.63 -23.76
C PRO A 19 -32.69 -13.32 -24.26
N ALA A 20 -31.75 -12.52 -24.74
CA ALA A 20 -30.41 -12.96 -25.11
C ALA A 20 -29.47 -12.83 -23.91
N GLU A 21 -28.57 -13.80 -23.76
CA GLU A 21 -27.51 -13.78 -22.74
C GLU A 21 -26.16 -13.58 -23.42
N PHE A 22 -25.19 -13.00 -22.71
CA PHE A 22 -23.82 -12.93 -23.19
C PHE A 22 -23.14 -14.30 -23.05
N ASP A 23 -22.73 -14.89 -24.17
CA ASP A 23 -21.98 -16.13 -24.20
C ASP A 23 -20.49 -15.85 -23.99
N ILE A 24 -19.97 -16.31 -22.86
CA ILE A 24 -18.57 -16.09 -22.45
C ILE A 24 -17.58 -16.78 -23.40
N ILE A 25 -17.95 -17.89 -24.04
CA ILE A 25 -17.04 -18.67 -24.88
C ILE A 25 -16.88 -18.00 -26.25
N HIS A 26 -17.99 -17.63 -26.86
CA HIS A 26 -18.04 -17.06 -28.20
C HIS A 26 -17.94 -15.53 -28.20
N GLN A 27 -18.06 -14.88 -27.03
CA GLN A 27 -18.04 -13.43 -26.84
C GLN A 27 -19.10 -12.70 -27.67
N ILE A 28 -20.31 -13.28 -27.74
CA ILE A 28 -21.46 -12.78 -28.49
C ILE A 28 -22.74 -12.89 -27.65
N TYR A 29 -23.79 -12.16 -28.03
CA TYR A 29 -25.11 -12.41 -27.50
C TYR A 29 -25.78 -13.60 -28.20
N GLN A 30 -26.27 -14.54 -27.41
CA GLN A 30 -26.95 -15.73 -27.91
C GLN A 30 -28.27 -15.95 -27.17
N CYS A 31 -29.32 -16.28 -27.93
CA CYS A 31 -30.59 -16.66 -27.34
C CYS A 31 -30.52 -18.07 -26.75
N ARG A 32 -30.78 -18.22 -25.45
CA ARG A 32 -30.84 -19.53 -24.78
C ARG A 32 -31.97 -20.43 -25.28
N TYR A 33 -33.06 -19.83 -25.76
CA TYR A 33 -34.25 -20.59 -26.16
C TYR A 33 -34.11 -21.20 -27.56
N CYS A 34 -33.74 -20.40 -28.55
CA CYS A 34 -33.64 -20.85 -29.96
C CYS A 34 -32.20 -21.02 -30.47
N GLY A 35 -31.18 -20.62 -29.69
CA GLY A 35 -29.78 -20.73 -30.07
C GLY A 35 -29.28 -19.65 -31.06
N GLN A 36 -30.15 -18.77 -31.55
CA GLN A 36 -29.78 -17.76 -32.54
C GLN A 36 -28.86 -16.69 -31.97
N LYS A 37 -27.86 -16.29 -32.75
CA LYS A 37 -27.00 -15.13 -32.47
C LYS A 37 -27.82 -13.84 -32.56
N VAL A 38 -27.68 -12.98 -31.57
CA VAL A 38 -28.38 -11.69 -31.52
C VAL A 38 -27.36 -10.57 -31.71
N ASP A 39 -27.66 -9.65 -32.63
CA ASP A 39 -26.87 -8.43 -32.79
C ASP A 39 -27.25 -7.43 -31.69
N ALA A 40 -26.25 -6.84 -31.04
CA ALA A 40 -26.44 -5.87 -29.98
C ALA A 40 -26.47 -4.43 -30.47
N ASN A 41 -26.04 -4.14 -31.70
CA ASN A 41 -25.84 -2.78 -32.21
C ASN A 41 -27.06 -1.85 -32.00
N GLU A 42 -28.24 -2.31 -32.38
CA GLU A 42 -29.48 -1.53 -32.25
C GLU A 42 -29.91 -1.31 -30.77
N PRO A 43 -29.90 -2.35 -29.90
CA PRO A 43 -30.02 -2.16 -28.45
C PRO A 43 -29.03 -1.16 -27.84
N VAL A 44 -27.75 -1.20 -28.26
CA VAL A 44 -26.71 -0.28 -27.74
C VAL A 44 -27.10 1.17 -28.03
N GLU A 45 -27.50 1.47 -29.26
CA GLU A 45 -27.83 2.85 -29.63
C GLU A 45 -29.09 3.37 -28.96
N ARG A 46 -30.07 2.49 -28.72
CA ARG A 46 -31.24 2.80 -27.91
C ARG A 46 -30.85 3.16 -26.48
N LEU A 47 -29.90 2.43 -25.89
CA LEU A 47 -29.40 2.68 -24.54
C LEU A 47 -28.64 4.02 -24.46
N LYS A 48 -27.81 4.36 -25.45
CA LYS A 48 -27.11 5.66 -25.51
C LYS A 48 -28.11 6.83 -25.52
N LYS A 49 -29.16 6.74 -26.35
CA LYS A 49 -30.23 7.75 -26.40
C LYS A 49 -30.96 7.87 -25.07
N TRP A 50 -31.33 6.73 -24.46
CA TRP A 50 -31.99 6.71 -23.15
C TRP A 50 -31.13 7.31 -22.03
N ARG A 51 -29.82 7.03 -22.02
CA ARG A 51 -28.87 7.65 -21.07
C ARG A 51 -28.79 9.16 -21.22
N ALA A 52 -28.73 9.66 -22.47
CA ALA A 52 -28.70 11.10 -22.74
C ALA A 52 -29.96 11.82 -22.21
N LEU A 53 -31.13 11.17 -22.33
CA LEU A 53 -32.40 11.66 -21.78
C LEU A 53 -32.40 11.63 -20.24
N LYS A 54 -31.97 10.53 -19.62
CA LYS A 54 -31.99 10.37 -18.16
C LYS A 54 -31.00 11.28 -17.43
N ARG A 55 -29.86 11.60 -18.03
CA ARG A 55 -28.89 12.58 -17.50
C ARG A 55 -29.48 13.99 -17.30
N ARG A 56 -30.58 14.34 -18.01
CA ARG A 56 -31.30 15.62 -17.86
C ARG A 56 -32.35 15.62 -16.75
N HIS A 57 -32.82 14.45 -16.32
CA HIS A 57 -33.90 14.28 -15.34
C HIS A 57 -33.50 13.27 -14.27
N SER A 58 -32.75 13.68 -13.25
CA SER A 58 -32.48 12.82 -12.09
C SER A 58 -32.17 13.65 -10.84
N GLY A 59 -33.23 14.05 -10.15
CA GLY A 59 -33.25 14.35 -8.73
C GLY A 59 -34.37 13.55 -8.11
N VAL A 60 -34.14 12.26 -7.81
CA VAL A 60 -35.09 11.41 -7.07
C VAL A 60 -34.28 10.44 -6.21
N ASN A 61 -34.65 10.38 -4.94
CA ASN A 61 -34.01 9.61 -3.87
C ASN A 61 -33.77 8.13 -4.19
N SER A 62 -32.72 7.60 -3.56
CA SER A 62 -32.33 6.18 -3.52
C SER A 62 -33.52 5.29 -3.16
N GLY A 63 -33.92 4.42 -4.09
CA GLY A 63 -34.93 3.38 -3.81
C GLY A 63 -34.42 2.30 -2.85
N ASP A 64 -35.36 1.61 -2.22
CA ASP A 64 -35.11 0.62 -1.16
C ASP A 64 -34.15 -0.51 -1.60
N ILE A 65 -33.13 -0.77 -0.77
CA ILE A 65 -32.10 -1.81 -0.98
C ILE A 65 -32.51 -3.17 -0.36
N HIS A 66 -33.64 -3.21 0.36
CA HIS A 66 -34.15 -4.40 1.05
C HIS A 66 -34.50 -5.57 0.11
N PRO A 67 -34.57 -6.82 0.63
CA PRO A 67 -35.14 -7.93 -0.13
C PRO A 67 -36.53 -7.55 -0.65
N SER A 68 -36.75 -7.66 -1.94
CA SER A 68 -38.03 -7.30 -2.55
C SER A 68 -38.51 -8.41 -3.47
N VAL A 69 -39.79 -8.75 -3.32
CA VAL A 69 -40.48 -9.67 -4.21
C VAL A 69 -40.86 -8.90 -5.47
N HIS A 70 -40.44 -9.39 -6.61
CA HIS A 70 -40.74 -8.82 -7.92
C HIS A 70 -41.55 -9.79 -8.77
N ILE A 71 -42.59 -9.27 -9.43
CA ILE A 71 -43.40 -10.07 -10.36
C ILE A 71 -42.72 -10.08 -11.73
N CYS A 72 -42.45 -11.27 -12.26
CA CYS A 72 -41.91 -11.47 -13.60
C CYS A 72 -42.91 -10.99 -14.65
N LYS A 73 -42.51 -9.99 -15.46
CA LYS A 73 -43.36 -9.50 -16.56
C LYS A 73 -43.60 -10.51 -17.68
N ASN A 74 -42.82 -11.59 -17.74
CA ASN A 74 -42.87 -12.56 -18.82
C ASN A 74 -43.78 -13.76 -18.50
N CYS A 75 -43.81 -14.23 -17.25
CA CYS A 75 -44.64 -15.38 -16.85
C CYS A 75 -45.49 -15.16 -15.59
N GLY A 76 -45.43 -13.99 -14.96
CA GLY A 76 -46.19 -13.66 -13.75
C GLY A 76 -45.63 -14.24 -12.45
N ALA A 77 -44.54 -15.03 -12.49
CA ALA A 77 -43.96 -15.61 -11.28
C ALA A 77 -43.38 -14.56 -10.33
N GLU A 78 -43.58 -14.75 -9.02
CA GLU A 78 -42.93 -13.96 -7.98
C GLU A 78 -41.48 -14.41 -7.80
N ILE A 79 -40.56 -13.45 -7.83
CA ILE A 79 -39.12 -13.68 -7.76
C ILE A 79 -38.56 -12.85 -6.62
N LEU A 80 -37.92 -13.53 -5.68
CA LEU A 80 -37.17 -12.87 -4.61
C LEU A 80 -35.79 -12.49 -5.13
N ILE A 81 -35.48 -11.19 -5.15
CA ILE A 81 -34.11 -10.72 -5.36
C ILE A 81 -33.49 -10.48 -3.98
N PRO A 82 -32.39 -11.17 -3.64
CA PRO A 82 -31.70 -10.96 -2.37
C PRO A 82 -31.27 -9.51 -2.16
N GLU A 83 -31.14 -9.11 -0.90
CA GLU A 83 -30.56 -7.82 -0.53
C GLU A 83 -29.14 -7.69 -1.10
N GLY A 84 -28.82 -6.52 -1.66
CA GLY A 84 -27.53 -6.24 -2.28
C GLY A 84 -27.29 -6.90 -3.66
N GLU A 85 -28.24 -7.66 -4.22
CA GLU A 85 -28.18 -8.09 -5.63
C GLU A 85 -29.02 -7.18 -6.54
N ALA A 86 -28.46 -6.85 -7.70
CA ALA A 86 -29.07 -5.95 -8.67
C ALA A 86 -30.00 -6.66 -9.66
N VAL A 87 -29.76 -7.95 -9.90
CA VAL A 87 -30.43 -8.74 -10.93
C VAL A 87 -30.96 -10.04 -10.31
N GLY A 88 -32.20 -10.38 -10.62
CA GLY A 88 -32.81 -11.67 -10.35
C GLY A 88 -33.08 -12.43 -11.64
N ARG A 89 -33.05 -13.75 -11.56
CA ARG A 89 -33.44 -14.63 -12.67
C ARG A 89 -34.74 -15.35 -12.32
N CYS A 90 -35.69 -15.34 -13.25
CA CYS A 90 -36.89 -16.15 -13.13
C CYS A 90 -36.56 -17.63 -13.37
N GLU A 91 -36.81 -18.49 -12.39
CA GLU A 91 -36.59 -19.93 -12.53
C GLU A 91 -37.60 -20.59 -13.49
N PHE A 92 -38.77 -19.98 -13.69
CA PHE A 92 -39.83 -20.53 -14.53
C PHE A 92 -39.62 -20.28 -16.03
N CYS A 93 -39.35 -19.02 -16.42
CA CYS A 93 -39.25 -18.64 -17.84
C CYS A 93 -37.84 -18.18 -18.25
N GLY A 94 -36.89 -18.12 -17.32
CA GLY A 94 -35.54 -17.64 -17.58
C GLY A 94 -35.41 -16.13 -17.81
N GLY A 95 -36.49 -15.36 -17.68
CA GLY A 95 -36.46 -13.89 -17.79
C GLY A 95 -35.61 -13.24 -16.70
N ASN A 96 -34.91 -12.16 -17.07
CA ASN A 96 -34.07 -11.39 -16.13
C ASN A 96 -34.84 -10.19 -15.58
N LEU A 97 -34.77 -9.99 -14.27
CA LEU A 97 -35.36 -8.84 -13.59
C LEU A 97 -34.25 -7.97 -13.04
N VAL A 98 -34.33 -6.68 -13.33
CA VAL A 98 -33.40 -5.69 -12.80
C VAL A 98 -34.10 -4.90 -11.71
N ARG A 99 -33.47 -4.83 -10.53
CA ARG A 99 -33.96 -4.03 -9.41
C ARG A 99 -33.99 -2.55 -9.80
N ARG A 100 -35.06 -1.82 -9.44
CA ARG A 100 -35.17 -0.38 -9.71
C ARG A 100 -33.97 0.40 -9.15
N ALA A 101 -33.46 0.00 -7.99
CA ALA A 101 -32.27 0.55 -7.34
C ALA A 101 -31.01 0.58 -8.24
N PHE A 102 -30.87 -0.38 -9.16
CA PHE A 102 -29.75 -0.45 -10.11
C PHE A 102 -29.91 0.53 -11.28
N THR A 103 -31.12 1.06 -11.50
CA THR A 103 -31.39 1.99 -12.58
C THR A 103 -31.15 3.46 -12.19
N PHE A 104 -30.84 3.77 -10.93
CA PHE A 104 -30.51 5.13 -10.50
C PHE A 104 -29.16 5.60 -11.07
N ARG A 105 -29.03 6.91 -11.24
CA ARG A 105 -27.90 7.55 -11.93
C ARG A 105 -26.56 7.16 -11.33
N ASP A 106 -26.44 7.16 -10.02
CA ASP A 106 -25.16 6.96 -9.32
C ASP A 106 -24.74 5.48 -9.27
N ASN A 107 -25.70 4.56 -9.47
CA ASN A 107 -25.48 3.12 -9.46
C ASN A 107 -25.36 2.51 -10.86
N LEU A 108 -25.69 3.26 -11.91
CA LEU A 108 -25.63 2.78 -13.28
C LEU A 108 -24.17 2.79 -13.75
N PRO A 109 -23.57 1.64 -14.07
CA PRO A 109 -22.20 1.60 -14.54
C PRO A 109 -22.06 2.33 -15.88
N GLU A 110 -20.96 3.07 -16.04
CA GLU A 110 -20.55 3.65 -17.31
C GLU A 110 -19.72 2.63 -18.10
N VAL A 111 -18.84 1.92 -17.38
CA VAL A 111 -17.86 0.99 -17.94
C VAL A 111 -18.10 -0.43 -17.44
N PHE A 112 -17.77 -1.40 -18.29
CA PHE A 112 -17.97 -2.81 -18.02
C PHE A 112 -16.79 -3.63 -18.57
N ILE A 113 -16.37 -4.67 -17.85
CA ILE A 113 -15.42 -5.66 -18.35
C ILE A 113 -16.12 -7.02 -18.45
N PRO A 114 -16.27 -7.61 -19.66
CA PRO A 114 -16.89 -8.92 -19.80
C PRO A 114 -16.06 -10.05 -19.19
N PHE A 115 -16.74 -11.10 -18.70
CA PHE A 115 -16.09 -12.37 -18.38
C PHE A 115 -15.36 -12.93 -19.62
N VAL A 116 -14.11 -13.32 -19.42
CA VAL A 116 -13.31 -14.07 -20.40
C VAL A 116 -13.28 -15.53 -20.00
N LEU A 117 -13.09 -15.83 -18.71
CA LEU A 117 -13.12 -17.20 -18.17
C LEU A 117 -14.55 -17.63 -17.88
N THR A 118 -14.85 -18.91 -18.06
CA THR A 118 -16.08 -19.54 -17.53
C THR A 118 -15.91 -19.98 -16.07
N GLU A 119 -17.02 -20.25 -15.36
CA GLU A 119 -16.98 -20.78 -13.99
C GLU A 119 -16.19 -22.10 -13.90
N ARG A 120 -16.31 -22.95 -14.92
CA ARG A 120 -15.57 -24.22 -15.01
C ARG A 120 -14.06 -23.98 -15.15
N GLU A 121 -13.64 -23.12 -16.06
CA GLU A 121 -12.21 -22.80 -16.27
C GLU A 121 -11.61 -22.10 -15.04
N ALA A 122 -12.36 -21.20 -14.38
CA ALA A 122 -11.94 -20.57 -13.14
C ALA A 122 -11.78 -21.59 -12.00
N SER A 123 -12.70 -22.56 -11.89
CA SER A 123 -12.65 -23.67 -10.94
C SER A 123 -11.45 -24.59 -11.17
N GLU A 124 -11.19 -24.97 -12.43
CA GLU A 124 -10.01 -25.76 -12.81
C GLU A 124 -8.72 -25.02 -12.41
N ARG A 125 -8.66 -23.71 -12.66
CA ARG A 125 -7.48 -22.89 -12.34
C ARG A 125 -7.25 -22.77 -10.82
N LEU A 126 -8.32 -22.54 -10.07
CA LEU A 126 -8.26 -22.45 -8.61
C LEU A 126 -7.91 -23.81 -7.98
N THR A 127 -8.36 -24.91 -8.56
CA THR A 127 -7.97 -26.27 -8.18
C THR A 127 -6.49 -26.52 -8.44
N ALA A 128 -5.98 -26.16 -9.62
CA ALA A 128 -4.55 -26.29 -9.95
C ALA A 128 -3.67 -25.47 -8.99
N TRP A 129 -4.11 -24.27 -8.61
CA TRP A 129 -3.46 -23.49 -7.56
C TRP A 129 -3.44 -24.20 -6.21
N ALA A 130 -4.56 -24.82 -5.80
CA ALA A 130 -4.64 -25.55 -4.54
C ALA A 130 -3.68 -26.76 -4.52
N VAL A 131 -3.61 -27.53 -5.62
CA VAL A 131 -2.68 -28.66 -5.77
C VAL A 131 -1.22 -28.19 -5.66
N LYS A 132 -0.86 -27.07 -6.30
CA LYS A 132 0.49 -26.48 -6.20
C LYS A 132 0.82 -26.02 -4.77
N ASN A 133 -0.19 -25.60 -4.00
CA ASN A 133 -0.06 -25.08 -2.64
C ASN A 133 -0.53 -26.08 -1.57
N LYS A 134 -0.54 -27.39 -1.85
CA LYS A 134 -1.13 -28.45 -1.00
C LYS A 134 -0.63 -28.49 0.45
N ARG A 135 0.57 -27.95 0.73
CA ARG A 135 1.14 -27.86 2.09
C ARG A 135 0.51 -26.75 2.95
N THR A 136 -0.40 -25.96 2.40
CA THR A 136 -1.02 -24.81 3.08
C THR A 136 -2.44 -25.15 3.55
N LYS A 137 -2.86 -24.59 4.70
CA LYS A 137 -4.25 -24.76 5.20
C LYS A 137 -5.27 -24.14 4.24
N GLU A 138 -4.86 -23.13 3.48
CA GLU A 138 -5.68 -22.43 2.50
C GLU A 138 -6.06 -23.34 1.32
N ALA A 139 -5.10 -24.09 0.78
CA ALA A 139 -5.35 -25.04 -0.31
C ALA A 139 -6.42 -26.07 0.08
N GLY A 140 -6.31 -26.68 1.27
CA GLY A 140 -7.32 -27.63 1.75
C GLY A 140 -8.69 -27.01 2.01
N TRP A 141 -8.78 -25.69 2.30
CA TRP A 141 -10.06 -24.99 2.37
C TRP A 141 -10.63 -24.73 0.98
N VAL A 142 -9.82 -24.31 0.02
CA VAL A 142 -10.23 -24.11 -1.37
C VAL A 142 -10.75 -25.41 -1.98
N GLU A 143 -10.03 -26.53 -1.86
CA GLU A 143 -10.45 -27.83 -2.40
C GLU A 143 -11.83 -28.26 -1.88
N LYS A 144 -12.09 -28.07 -0.58
CA LYS A 144 -13.39 -28.41 0.04
C LYS A 144 -14.54 -27.53 -0.43
N ASN A 145 -14.26 -26.28 -0.79
CA ASN A 145 -15.29 -25.28 -1.13
C ASN A 145 -15.33 -24.97 -2.63
N ILE A 146 -14.57 -25.66 -3.48
CA ILE A 146 -14.49 -25.34 -4.91
C ILE A 146 -15.85 -25.34 -5.63
N LYS A 147 -16.77 -26.20 -5.19
CA LYS A 147 -18.14 -26.30 -5.73
C LYS A 147 -19.01 -25.07 -5.44
N SER A 148 -18.64 -24.25 -4.45
CA SER A 148 -19.35 -23.00 -4.14
C SER A 148 -18.78 -21.78 -4.86
N LEU A 149 -17.80 -21.96 -5.76
CA LEU A 149 -17.31 -20.89 -6.62
C LEU A 149 -18.47 -20.34 -7.46
N LYS A 150 -18.68 -19.03 -7.40
CA LYS A 150 -19.72 -18.34 -8.19
C LYS A 150 -19.17 -17.08 -8.83
N GLY A 151 -19.58 -16.82 -10.07
CA GLY A 151 -19.25 -15.59 -10.79
C GLY A 151 -20.14 -14.43 -10.34
N TYR A 152 -19.53 -13.29 -10.08
CA TYR A 152 -20.20 -12.03 -9.78
C TYR A 152 -19.59 -10.90 -10.61
N TYR A 153 -20.44 -9.99 -11.08
CA TYR A 153 -20.04 -8.64 -11.37
C TYR A 153 -20.10 -7.82 -10.09
N LEU A 154 -18.94 -7.36 -9.65
CA LEU A 154 -18.82 -6.51 -8.48
C LEU A 154 -18.85 -5.03 -8.88
N PRO A 155 -19.47 -4.17 -8.07
CA PRO A 155 -19.48 -2.73 -8.28
C PRO A 155 -18.12 -2.16 -7.88
N TYR A 156 -17.55 -1.39 -8.79
CA TYR A 156 -16.29 -0.69 -8.62
C TYR A 156 -16.45 0.77 -9.00
N GLN A 157 -15.60 1.62 -8.44
CA GLN A 157 -15.38 2.97 -8.92
C GLN A 157 -13.97 3.07 -9.48
N ILE A 158 -13.87 3.51 -10.73
CA ILE A 158 -12.60 3.84 -11.37
C ILE A 158 -12.29 5.29 -11.01
N VAL A 159 -11.24 5.49 -10.23
CA VAL A 159 -10.88 6.80 -9.68
C VAL A 159 -9.68 7.37 -10.42
N LYS A 160 -9.75 8.68 -10.68
CA LYS A 160 -8.71 9.48 -11.31
C LYS A 160 -8.61 10.82 -10.60
N GLY A 161 -7.40 11.27 -10.29
CA GLY A 161 -7.19 12.59 -9.70
C GLY A 161 -5.91 12.69 -8.89
N PRO A 162 -5.54 13.92 -8.49
CA PRO A 162 -4.37 14.14 -7.65
C PRO A 162 -4.61 13.65 -6.22
N VAL A 163 -3.56 13.07 -5.64
CA VAL A 163 -3.54 12.67 -4.23
C VAL A 163 -2.27 13.18 -3.56
N ARG A 164 -2.41 13.62 -2.32
CA ARG A 164 -1.30 14.01 -1.45
C ARG A 164 -1.28 13.13 -0.22
N CYS A 165 -0.10 12.67 0.16
CA CYS A 165 0.14 11.89 1.36
C CYS A 165 1.06 12.66 2.30
N THR A 166 0.64 12.74 3.57
CA THR A 166 1.53 13.17 4.64
C THR A 166 2.22 11.93 5.21
N VAL A 167 3.54 11.98 5.27
CA VAL A 167 4.40 10.87 5.68
C VAL A 167 4.96 11.17 7.06
N PHE A 168 4.78 10.21 7.97
CA PHE A 168 5.20 10.26 9.37
C PHE A 168 6.15 9.10 9.65
N ARG A 169 7.19 9.33 10.43
CA ARG A 169 8.02 8.25 10.97
C ARG A 169 7.48 7.86 12.35
N ASP A 170 7.38 6.55 12.60
CA ASP A 170 7.06 5.98 13.91
C ASP A 170 8.28 6.03 14.84
N GLN A 171 8.77 7.24 15.15
CA GLN A 171 9.89 7.45 16.07
C GLN A 171 9.62 8.72 16.87
N ALA A 172 9.71 8.63 18.21
CA ALA A 172 9.37 9.71 19.13
C ALA A 172 10.18 11.02 18.94
N PHE A 173 11.33 10.95 18.25
CA PHE A 173 12.22 12.09 18.02
C PHE A 173 12.30 12.55 16.55
N SER A 174 11.37 12.09 15.70
CA SER A 174 11.27 12.48 14.30
C SER A 174 9.99 13.29 14.05
N ASP A 175 9.98 14.55 14.46
CA ASP A 175 8.80 15.41 14.38
C ASP A 175 8.53 15.93 12.96
N LYS A 176 9.52 15.85 12.05
CA LYS A 176 9.36 16.36 10.69
C LYS A 176 8.36 15.51 9.89
N LYS A 177 7.34 16.19 9.37
CA LYS A 177 6.38 15.63 8.43
C LYS A 177 6.85 15.87 7.01
N TYR A 178 6.71 14.85 6.19
CA TYR A 178 7.03 14.93 4.77
C TYR A 178 5.75 14.91 3.95
N ILE A 179 5.74 15.61 2.82
CA ILE A 179 4.62 15.60 1.89
C ILE A 179 5.08 14.92 0.63
N CYS A 180 4.37 13.88 0.20
CA CYS A 180 4.51 13.35 -1.14
C CYS A 180 3.15 13.38 -1.84
N GLY A 181 3.16 13.30 -3.17
CA GLY A 181 1.94 13.29 -3.94
C GLY A 181 2.18 12.71 -5.32
N SER A 182 1.08 12.32 -5.96
CA SER A 182 1.09 11.79 -7.31
C SER A 182 -0.28 12.01 -7.94
N PHE A 183 -0.48 11.40 -9.10
CA PHE A 183 -1.75 11.40 -9.80
C PHE A 183 -2.24 9.95 -9.98
N ILE A 184 -3.46 9.68 -9.50
CA ILE A 184 -4.13 8.40 -9.74
C ILE A 184 -4.68 8.43 -11.17
N ASN A 185 -4.34 7.41 -11.96
CA ASN A 185 -4.83 7.28 -13.33
C ASN A 185 -5.54 5.94 -13.55
N GLY A 186 -6.72 5.77 -12.96
CA GLY A 186 -7.58 4.59 -13.19
C GLY A 186 -7.44 3.48 -12.14
N MET A 187 -7.39 3.86 -10.86
CA MET A 187 -7.47 2.90 -9.74
C MET A 187 -8.89 2.38 -9.60
N ALA A 188 -9.07 1.08 -9.46
CA ALA A 188 -10.38 0.46 -9.28
C ALA A 188 -10.61 0.13 -7.81
N VAL A 189 -11.62 0.74 -7.20
CA VAL A 189 -11.96 0.46 -5.81
C VAL A 189 -13.33 -0.20 -5.73
N ASN A 190 -13.41 -1.34 -5.04
CA ASN A 190 -14.69 -2.02 -4.85
C ASN A 190 -15.61 -1.19 -3.95
N THR A 191 -16.90 -1.11 -4.30
CA THR A 191 -17.90 -0.36 -3.53
C THR A 191 -18.90 -1.24 -2.79
N SER A 192 -18.53 -2.49 -2.47
CA SER A 192 -19.30 -3.38 -1.60
C SER A 192 -18.55 -3.71 -0.30
N ASN A 193 -19.26 -3.77 0.82
CA ASN A 193 -18.80 -4.15 2.15
C ASN A 193 -18.96 -5.67 2.40
N GLN A 194 -19.61 -6.40 1.50
CA GLN A 194 -19.90 -7.83 1.68
C GLN A 194 -18.67 -8.73 1.48
N LEU A 195 -17.56 -8.18 0.97
CA LEU A 195 -16.38 -8.91 0.58
C LEU A 195 -15.12 -8.23 1.13
N ASP A 196 -14.09 -9.04 1.36
CA ASP A 196 -12.79 -8.59 1.86
C ASP A 196 -11.98 -7.89 0.76
N ASN A 197 -11.98 -6.55 0.78
CA ASN A 197 -11.36 -5.71 -0.26
C ASN A 197 -9.92 -6.12 -0.55
N MET A 198 -9.11 -6.37 0.49
CA MET A 198 -7.71 -6.72 0.31
C MET A 198 -7.52 -7.93 -0.62
N VAL A 199 -8.38 -8.95 -0.54
CA VAL A 199 -8.28 -10.13 -1.40
C VAL A 199 -8.67 -9.79 -2.84
N LEU A 200 -9.64 -8.90 -3.02
CA LEU A 200 -10.04 -8.42 -4.33
C LEU A 200 -8.90 -7.61 -4.97
N ASP A 201 -8.24 -6.73 -4.22
CA ASP A 201 -7.08 -5.95 -4.66
C ASP A 201 -5.94 -6.87 -5.12
N HIS A 202 -5.70 -7.97 -4.39
CA HIS A 202 -4.70 -8.97 -4.78
C HIS A 202 -5.12 -9.85 -5.98
N ALA A 203 -6.39 -9.84 -6.38
CA ALA A 203 -6.89 -10.48 -7.60
C ALA A 203 -6.74 -9.57 -8.84
N GLU A 204 -6.44 -8.29 -8.66
CA GLU A 204 -6.09 -7.33 -9.72
C GLU A 204 -4.68 -7.59 -10.28
N PRO A 205 -4.33 -7.18 -11.51
CA PRO A 205 -4.95 -6.13 -12.33
C PRO A 205 -6.04 -6.61 -13.29
N PHE A 206 -6.89 -5.66 -13.69
CA PHE A 206 -7.78 -5.74 -14.84
C PHE A 206 -7.14 -5.08 -16.07
N ASP A 207 -7.44 -5.61 -17.27
CA ASP A 207 -7.04 -5.02 -18.54
C ASP A 207 -8.11 -4.02 -19.00
N TRP A 208 -7.84 -2.73 -18.76
CA TRP A 208 -8.74 -1.64 -19.14
C TRP A 208 -8.92 -1.50 -20.67
N LYS A 209 -8.06 -2.10 -21.50
CA LYS A 209 -8.27 -2.12 -22.97
C LYS A 209 -9.45 -2.98 -23.38
N GLY A 210 -9.84 -3.95 -22.54
CA GLY A 210 -11.01 -4.81 -22.74
C GLY A 210 -12.32 -4.19 -22.23
N THR A 211 -12.31 -2.89 -21.90
CA THR A 211 -13.52 -2.21 -21.42
C THR A 211 -14.50 -1.95 -22.55
N VAL A 212 -15.79 -2.12 -22.24
CA VAL A 212 -16.90 -1.81 -23.13
C VAL A 212 -17.89 -0.90 -22.39
N PRO A 213 -18.67 -0.07 -23.11
CA PRO A 213 -19.80 0.64 -22.52
C PRO A 213 -20.75 -0.35 -21.86
N PHE A 214 -21.21 -0.05 -20.64
CA PHE A 214 -22.13 -0.97 -19.95
C PHE A 214 -23.44 -1.13 -20.74
N GLU A 215 -23.87 -2.39 -20.91
CA GLU A 215 -25.14 -2.79 -21.50
C GLU A 215 -25.77 -3.89 -20.64
N PHE A 216 -27.10 -3.85 -20.51
CA PHE A 216 -27.82 -4.80 -19.66
C PHE A 216 -27.78 -6.24 -20.15
N GLY A 217 -27.54 -6.46 -21.45
CA GLY A 217 -27.32 -7.81 -21.96
C GLY A 217 -26.14 -8.50 -21.29
N TYR A 218 -25.09 -7.78 -20.90
CA TYR A 218 -23.91 -8.40 -20.32
C TYR A 218 -24.14 -8.98 -18.92
N ILE A 219 -25.13 -8.44 -18.21
CA ILE A 219 -25.51 -8.90 -16.87
C ILE A 219 -26.68 -9.90 -16.90
N ALA A 220 -27.24 -10.17 -18.08
CA ALA A 220 -28.29 -11.14 -18.28
C ALA A 220 -27.79 -12.54 -17.89
N GLY A 221 -28.49 -13.20 -16.95
CA GLY A 221 -28.09 -14.52 -16.43
C GLY A 221 -26.86 -14.51 -15.52
N GLN A 222 -26.34 -13.33 -15.16
CA GLN A 222 -25.16 -13.16 -14.31
C GLN A 222 -25.55 -12.59 -12.94
N ARG A 223 -24.74 -12.84 -11.92
CA ARG A 223 -24.96 -12.26 -10.58
C ARG A 223 -24.29 -10.89 -10.54
N VAL A 224 -25.02 -9.87 -10.08
CA VAL A 224 -24.50 -8.51 -9.99
C VAL A 224 -24.72 -7.99 -8.58
N LYS A 225 -23.64 -7.55 -7.93
CA LYS A 225 -23.71 -6.92 -6.61
C LYS A 225 -23.98 -5.42 -6.75
N LEU A 226 -24.73 -4.87 -5.81
CA LEU A 226 -24.99 -3.44 -5.71
C LEU A 226 -23.94 -2.76 -4.83
N PRO A 227 -23.62 -1.49 -5.11
CA PRO A 227 -22.91 -0.66 -4.16
C PRO A 227 -23.69 -0.60 -2.84
N ASP A 228 -23.00 -0.78 -1.71
CA ASP A 228 -23.60 -0.74 -0.37
C ASP A 228 -22.82 0.20 0.59
N ILE A 229 -21.86 0.95 0.04
CA ILE A 229 -21.06 1.94 0.77
C ILE A 229 -21.41 3.37 0.33
N SER A 230 -21.29 4.33 1.25
CA SER A 230 -21.45 5.75 0.92
C SER A 230 -20.28 6.28 0.09
N GLY A 231 -20.47 7.42 -0.58
CA GLY A 231 -19.39 8.07 -1.34
C GLY A 231 -18.15 8.38 -0.50
N GLY A 232 -18.32 8.83 0.74
CA GLY A 232 -17.19 9.07 1.65
C GLY A 232 -16.46 7.79 2.08
N ALA A 233 -17.16 6.67 2.22
CA ALA A 233 -16.53 5.37 2.49
C ALA A 233 -15.77 4.84 1.27
N ALA A 234 -16.29 5.08 0.05
CA ALA A 234 -15.58 4.75 -1.19
C ALA A 234 -14.29 5.57 -1.33
N GLU A 235 -14.36 6.88 -1.04
CA GLU A 235 -13.18 7.75 -1.02
C GLU A 235 -12.15 7.28 0.01
N GLN A 236 -12.57 6.95 1.23
CA GLN A 236 -11.68 6.44 2.27
C GLN A 236 -10.95 5.16 1.81
N ARG A 237 -11.63 4.25 1.11
CA ARG A 237 -10.99 3.05 0.55
C ARG A 237 -9.95 3.37 -0.52
N VAL A 238 -10.22 4.35 -1.39
CA VAL A 238 -9.22 4.84 -2.36
C VAL A 238 -7.97 5.30 -1.62
N LEU A 239 -8.13 6.07 -0.54
CA LEU A 239 -7.00 6.59 0.23
C LEU A 239 -6.21 5.46 0.91
N GLU A 240 -6.89 4.47 1.49
CA GLU A 240 -6.25 3.29 2.09
C GLU A 240 -5.45 2.46 1.07
N GLU A 241 -5.98 2.31 -0.14
CA GLU A 241 -5.31 1.60 -1.23
C GLU A 241 -4.09 2.37 -1.75
N VAL A 242 -4.19 3.70 -1.88
CA VAL A 242 -3.06 4.58 -2.22
C VAL A 242 -1.97 4.50 -1.15
N GLU A 243 -2.33 4.53 0.14
CA GLU A 243 -1.38 4.38 1.24
C GLU A 243 -0.64 3.04 1.15
N ALA A 244 -1.36 1.95 0.86
CA ALA A 244 -0.78 0.62 0.71
C ALA A 244 0.18 0.53 -0.50
N ASP A 245 -0.20 1.11 -1.64
CA ASP A 245 0.61 1.13 -2.86
C ASP A 245 1.87 2.01 -2.70
N TYR A 246 1.76 3.15 -1.99
CA TYR A 246 2.89 4.09 -1.81
C TYR A 246 3.84 3.67 -0.70
N LEU A 247 3.36 2.93 0.30
CA LEU A 247 4.16 2.55 1.47
C LEU A 247 5.52 1.92 1.11
N PRO A 248 5.65 0.94 0.20
CA PRO A 248 6.95 0.35 -0.14
C PRO A 248 7.95 1.35 -0.75
N ILE A 249 7.45 2.28 -1.58
CA ILE A 249 8.28 3.32 -2.21
C ILE A 249 8.75 4.32 -1.16
N VAL A 250 7.84 4.74 -0.29
CA VAL A 250 8.15 5.68 0.79
C VAL A 250 9.07 5.03 1.83
N GLU A 251 8.85 3.77 2.23
CA GLU A 251 9.76 3.03 3.13
C GLU A 251 11.18 2.97 2.57
N LYS A 252 11.34 2.83 1.24
CA LYS A 252 12.63 2.86 0.57
C LYS A 252 13.29 4.25 0.61
N VAL A 253 12.53 5.31 0.33
CA VAL A 253 13.05 6.69 0.38
C VAL A 253 13.40 7.11 1.82
N MET A 254 12.57 6.69 2.78
CA MET A 254 12.75 6.98 4.21
C MET A 254 13.73 6.02 4.88
N GLU A 255 14.28 5.02 4.18
CA GLU A 255 15.24 4.04 4.68
C GLU A 255 14.82 3.38 6.02
N THR A 256 13.51 3.23 6.21
CA THR A 256 12.93 2.62 7.40
C THR A 256 11.63 1.92 7.03
N SER A 257 11.37 0.82 7.72
CA SER A 257 10.04 0.25 7.71
C SER A 257 9.08 1.09 8.53
N GLY A 258 9.50 1.77 9.61
CA GLY A 258 8.64 2.51 10.54
C GLY A 258 8.04 3.81 10.00
N VAL A 259 7.25 3.73 8.93
CA VAL A 259 6.54 4.85 8.31
C VAL A 259 5.03 4.65 8.39
N LYS A 260 4.29 5.74 8.61
CA LYS A 260 2.85 5.87 8.41
C LYS A 260 2.57 6.90 7.34
N LEU A 261 1.57 6.63 6.52
CA LEU A 261 1.08 7.55 5.50
C LEU A 261 -0.34 7.95 5.87
N HIS A 262 -0.70 9.19 5.57
CA HIS A 262 -2.07 9.69 5.60
C HIS A 262 -2.36 10.36 4.26
N ALA A 263 -3.10 9.66 3.40
CA ALA A 263 -3.49 10.13 2.09
C ALA A 263 -4.69 11.06 2.16
N LYS A 264 -4.75 12.01 1.21
CA LYS A 264 -5.86 12.95 1.02
C LYS A 264 -6.05 13.17 -0.47
N GLY A 265 -7.29 12.95 -0.93
CA GLY A 265 -7.71 13.22 -2.31
C GLY A 265 -7.97 14.69 -2.55
N GLU A 266 -7.66 15.16 -3.75
CA GLU A 266 -8.00 16.51 -4.21
C GLU A 266 -8.80 16.39 -5.51
N ASN A 267 -10.09 16.73 -5.49
CA ASN A 267 -10.96 16.67 -6.69
C ASN A 267 -10.92 15.32 -7.43
N LEU A 268 -11.10 14.22 -6.68
CA LEU A 268 -11.14 12.88 -7.26
C LEU A 268 -12.37 12.74 -8.16
N LEU A 269 -12.13 12.36 -9.41
CA LEU A 269 -13.16 11.96 -10.36
C LEU A 269 -13.35 10.45 -10.26
N SER A 270 -14.59 9.99 -10.12
CA SER A 270 -14.93 8.58 -10.09
C SER A 270 -15.95 8.22 -11.17
N ILE A 271 -15.78 7.05 -11.77
CA ILE A 271 -16.68 6.50 -12.78
C ILE A 271 -17.13 5.11 -12.32
N PRO A 272 -18.43 4.82 -12.22
CA PRO A 272 -18.92 3.50 -11.81
C PRO A 272 -18.63 2.45 -12.89
N ALA A 273 -18.14 1.30 -12.46
CA ALA A 273 -17.81 0.16 -13.30
C ALA A 273 -18.29 -1.17 -12.69
N LEU A 274 -18.49 -2.17 -13.54
CA LEU A 274 -18.71 -3.55 -13.11
C LEU A 274 -17.56 -4.44 -13.58
N LEU A 275 -16.93 -5.12 -12.62
CA LEU A 275 -15.77 -5.96 -12.86
C LEU A 275 -16.07 -7.44 -12.56
N PRO A 276 -15.62 -8.38 -13.42
CA PRO A 276 -15.93 -9.79 -13.29
C PRO A 276 -15.00 -10.51 -12.32
N LEU A 277 -15.54 -11.11 -11.26
CA LEU A 277 -14.79 -11.99 -10.35
C LEU A 277 -15.54 -13.28 -10.04
N TYR A 278 -14.81 -14.38 -9.93
CA TYR A 278 -15.30 -15.63 -9.35
C TYR A 278 -14.88 -15.72 -7.90
N ILE A 279 -15.83 -16.01 -7.01
CA ILE A 279 -15.63 -15.87 -5.57
C ILE A 279 -16.08 -17.13 -4.82
N ILE A 280 -15.29 -17.54 -3.83
CA ILE A 280 -15.67 -18.45 -2.75
C ILE A 280 -15.57 -17.68 -1.45
N ALA A 281 -16.68 -17.50 -0.74
CA ALA A 281 -16.72 -16.89 0.58
C ALA A 281 -17.21 -17.90 1.63
N GLY A 282 -16.54 -17.98 2.78
CA GLY A 282 -16.99 -18.84 3.88
C GLY A 282 -16.05 -18.87 5.09
N LYS A 283 -16.60 -18.94 6.30
CA LYS A 283 -15.85 -19.00 7.58
C LYS A 283 -14.76 -17.90 7.72
N GLY A 284 -15.07 -16.68 7.30
CA GLY A 284 -14.13 -15.54 7.35
C GLY A 284 -12.94 -15.65 6.38
N LYS A 285 -13.00 -16.57 5.42
CA LYS A 285 -12.02 -16.71 4.33
C LYS A 285 -12.68 -16.38 2.99
N LEU A 286 -11.87 -15.85 2.08
CA LEU A 286 -12.25 -15.48 0.73
C LEU A 286 -11.20 -16.01 -0.25
N ALA A 287 -11.66 -16.62 -1.34
CA ALA A 287 -10.86 -16.83 -2.54
C ALA A 287 -11.52 -16.11 -3.72
N ALA A 288 -10.72 -15.43 -4.51
CA ALA A 288 -11.14 -14.70 -5.69
C ALA A 288 -10.31 -15.15 -6.91
N VAL A 289 -10.97 -15.28 -8.06
CA VAL A 289 -10.34 -15.44 -9.36
C VAL A 289 -10.84 -14.32 -10.26
N ASN A 290 -9.94 -13.53 -10.81
CA ASN A 290 -10.28 -12.49 -11.76
C ASN A 290 -10.89 -13.11 -13.02
N GLY A 291 -12.13 -12.74 -13.35
CA GLY A 291 -12.88 -13.32 -14.47
C GLY A 291 -12.40 -12.88 -15.85
N GLN A 292 -11.57 -11.85 -15.92
CA GLN A 292 -10.94 -11.37 -17.16
C GLN A 292 -9.54 -11.95 -17.34
N THR A 293 -8.71 -11.93 -16.29
CA THR A 293 -7.29 -12.28 -16.39
C THR A 293 -6.96 -13.70 -15.91
N GLY A 294 -7.78 -14.24 -15.01
CA GLY A 294 -7.54 -15.52 -14.34
C GLY A 294 -6.59 -15.45 -13.16
N ARG A 295 -6.20 -14.26 -12.69
CA ARG A 295 -5.36 -14.12 -11.50
C ARG A 295 -6.12 -14.59 -10.25
N ILE A 296 -5.42 -15.26 -9.34
CA ILE A 296 -5.99 -15.87 -8.13
C ILE A 296 -5.50 -15.12 -6.90
N ALA A 297 -6.39 -14.88 -5.94
CA ALA A 297 -6.05 -14.41 -4.60
C ALA A 297 -6.84 -15.19 -3.54
N VAL A 298 -6.15 -15.60 -2.47
CA VAL A 298 -6.75 -16.38 -1.38
C VAL A 298 -6.31 -15.80 -0.04
N SER A 299 -7.29 -15.45 0.80
CA SER A 299 -7.03 -14.96 2.15
C SER A 299 -6.40 -16.05 3.02
N VAL A 300 -5.32 -15.71 3.73
CA VAL A 300 -4.85 -16.49 4.86
C VAL A 300 -5.57 -15.95 6.09
N GLY A 301 -6.38 -16.78 6.75
CA GLY A 301 -7.15 -16.39 7.94
C GLY A 301 -6.30 -16.04 9.17
N GLU A 302 -4.96 -15.97 9.02
CA GLU A 302 -3.99 -15.69 10.06
C GLU A 302 -3.41 -14.27 9.85
N LYS A 303 -3.45 -13.45 10.90
CA LYS A 303 -2.79 -12.13 10.91
C LYS A 303 -1.36 -12.32 11.40
N LYS A 304 -0.36 -11.87 10.62
CA LYS A 304 1.03 -11.92 11.06
C LYS A 304 1.38 -10.62 11.78
N LYS A 305 1.69 -10.75 13.07
CA LYS A 305 2.31 -9.68 13.87
C LYS A 305 3.81 -9.69 13.59
N SER A 306 4.35 -8.57 13.12
CA SER A 306 5.77 -8.41 12.83
C SER A 306 6.33 -7.19 13.56
N TRP A 307 7.60 -7.27 13.95
CA TRP A 307 8.33 -6.21 14.64
C TRP A 307 9.61 -5.87 13.85
N PRO A 308 9.49 -5.27 12.64
CA PRO A 308 10.65 -5.04 11.78
C PRO A 308 11.74 -4.19 12.44
N TRP A 309 11.37 -3.34 13.40
CA TRP A 309 12.28 -2.46 14.11
C TRP A 309 13.27 -3.19 15.02
N ILE A 310 13.03 -4.46 15.39
CA ILE A 310 13.93 -5.25 16.24
C ILE A 310 15.25 -5.58 15.52
N VAL A 311 15.23 -5.65 14.19
CA VAL A 311 16.38 -6.12 13.40
C VAL A 311 17.59 -5.20 13.58
N GLU A 312 17.39 -3.89 13.51
CA GLU A 312 18.47 -2.90 13.60
C GLU A 312 19.18 -2.87 14.97
N PRO A 313 18.49 -2.72 16.12
CA PRO A 313 19.13 -2.77 17.43
C PRO A 313 19.74 -4.15 17.71
N LEU A 314 19.17 -5.24 17.20
CA LEU A 314 19.77 -6.58 17.32
C LEU A 314 21.13 -6.65 16.59
N LEU A 315 21.20 -6.16 15.34
CA LEU A 315 22.46 -6.12 14.59
C LEU A 315 23.51 -5.25 15.27
N MET A 316 23.11 -4.10 15.82
CA MET A 316 24.00 -3.22 16.59
C MET A 316 24.51 -3.90 17.87
N THR A 317 23.64 -4.63 18.58
CA THR A 317 24.00 -5.39 19.79
C THR A 317 25.01 -6.48 19.47
N VAL A 318 24.76 -7.26 18.41
CA VAL A 318 25.67 -8.31 17.93
C VAL A 318 27.00 -7.71 17.49
N PHE A 319 26.99 -6.56 16.81
CA PHE A 319 28.20 -5.86 16.42
C PHE A 319 29.05 -5.44 17.63
N VAL A 320 28.44 -4.80 18.64
CA VAL A 320 29.13 -4.43 19.88
C VAL A 320 29.67 -5.67 20.59
N PHE A 321 28.90 -6.75 20.68
CA PHE A 321 29.36 -8.00 21.27
C PHE A 321 30.60 -8.56 20.55
N ILE A 322 30.58 -8.61 19.21
CA ILE A 322 31.73 -9.09 18.43
C ILE A 322 32.95 -8.20 18.64
N VAL A 323 32.80 -6.87 18.58
CA VAL A 323 33.92 -5.94 18.83
C VAL A 323 34.50 -6.15 20.23
N MET A 324 33.64 -6.33 21.24
CA MET A 324 34.09 -6.56 22.61
C MET A 324 34.77 -7.92 22.78
N LEU A 325 34.35 -8.97 22.06
CA LEU A 325 35.09 -10.24 22.05
C LEU A 325 36.53 -10.04 21.57
N PHE A 326 36.75 -9.29 20.49
CA PHE A 326 38.11 -9.02 20.02
C PHE A 326 38.92 -8.16 20.98
N LEU A 327 38.28 -7.19 21.66
CA LEU A 327 38.97 -6.30 22.61
C LEU A 327 39.34 -6.98 23.93
N PHE A 328 38.57 -7.98 24.36
CA PHE A 328 38.78 -8.71 25.61
C PHE A 328 39.31 -10.14 25.38
N ASP A 329 40.09 -10.34 24.32
CA ASP A 329 40.75 -11.63 24.01
C ASP A 329 39.81 -12.85 24.07
N TYR A 330 38.64 -12.69 23.47
CA TYR A 330 37.57 -13.69 23.38
C TYR A 330 36.90 -14.08 24.72
N GLU A 331 37.04 -13.24 25.76
CA GLU A 331 36.32 -13.40 27.04
C GLU A 331 34.81 -13.17 26.88
N VAL A 332 34.08 -14.27 26.70
CA VAL A 332 32.64 -14.26 26.36
C VAL A 332 31.79 -13.61 27.45
N TYR A 333 32.14 -13.78 28.73
CA TYR A 333 31.34 -13.24 29.84
C TYR A 333 31.37 -11.71 29.84
N VAL A 334 32.55 -11.10 29.74
CA VAL A 334 32.73 -9.64 29.74
C VAL A 334 32.10 -9.04 28.48
N ALA A 335 32.38 -9.61 27.31
CA ALA A 335 31.79 -9.16 26.06
C ALA A 335 30.26 -9.27 26.07
N GLY A 336 29.71 -10.35 26.65
CA GLY A 336 28.28 -10.59 26.81
C GLY A 336 27.61 -9.55 27.71
N MET A 337 28.22 -9.21 28.85
CA MET A 337 27.69 -8.19 29.76
C MET A 337 27.67 -6.80 29.11
N VAL A 338 28.75 -6.41 28.44
CA VAL A 338 28.82 -5.13 27.71
C VAL A 338 27.79 -5.11 26.57
N GLY A 339 27.74 -6.18 25.78
CA GLY A 339 26.75 -6.37 24.73
C GLY A 339 25.31 -6.25 25.23
N LEU A 340 24.99 -6.84 26.39
CA LEU A 340 23.67 -6.75 27.00
C LEU A 340 23.31 -5.30 27.39
N VAL A 341 24.22 -4.57 28.03
CA VAL A 341 24.00 -3.17 28.43
C VAL A 341 23.71 -2.30 27.21
N PHE A 342 24.55 -2.38 26.17
CA PHE A 342 24.31 -1.65 24.93
C PHE A 342 23.06 -2.14 24.21
N GLY A 343 22.75 -3.43 24.28
CA GLY A 343 21.51 -3.99 23.76
C GLY A 343 20.29 -3.33 24.39
N ILE A 344 20.25 -3.21 25.73
CA ILE A 344 19.14 -2.52 26.41
C ILE A 344 19.02 -1.07 25.92
N ILE A 345 20.14 -0.35 25.77
CA ILE A 345 20.16 1.04 25.28
C ILE A 345 19.62 1.13 23.84
N PHE A 346 20.10 0.27 22.93
CA PHE A 346 19.65 0.26 21.54
C PHE A 346 18.18 -0.11 21.44
N PHE A 347 17.74 -1.16 22.13
CA PHE A 347 16.33 -1.56 22.13
C PHE A 347 15.44 -0.48 22.73
N ALA A 348 15.86 0.19 23.82
CA ALA A 348 15.11 1.32 24.38
C ALA A 348 14.98 2.47 23.36
N GLY A 349 16.09 2.90 22.74
CA GLY A 349 16.09 4.00 21.77
C GLY A 349 15.31 3.71 20.48
N PHE A 350 15.33 2.47 19.99
CA PHE A 350 14.65 2.08 18.74
C PHE A 350 13.21 1.62 18.92
N SER A 351 12.82 1.16 20.12
CA SER A 351 11.45 0.71 20.40
C SER A 351 10.46 1.85 20.61
N ASP A 352 10.94 3.03 21.01
CA ASP A 352 10.09 4.15 21.38
C ASP A 352 9.22 4.66 20.22
N GLY A 353 7.91 4.77 20.45
CA GLY A 353 6.91 5.14 19.46
C GLY A 353 6.55 4.06 18.42
N ARG A 354 7.16 2.87 18.45
CA ARG A 354 6.92 1.81 17.46
C ARG A 354 5.93 0.74 17.92
N SER A 355 4.86 0.55 17.17
CA SER A 355 3.90 -0.52 17.40
C SER A 355 4.16 -1.75 16.53
N ALA A 356 3.62 -2.89 16.96
CA ALA A 356 3.68 -4.10 16.17
C ALA A 356 2.79 -4.00 14.93
N ARG A 357 3.33 -4.43 13.79
CA ARG A 357 2.61 -4.37 12.51
C ARG A 357 1.80 -5.63 12.32
N ILE A 358 0.50 -5.47 12.16
CA ILE A 358 -0.43 -6.56 11.90
C ILE A 358 -0.76 -6.53 10.41
N ARG A 359 -0.22 -7.49 9.65
CA ARG A 359 -0.53 -7.64 8.22
C ARG A 359 -1.37 -8.89 8.02
N LYS A 360 -2.47 -8.77 7.27
CA LYS A 360 -3.22 -9.91 6.74
C LYS A 360 -2.40 -10.50 5.60
N ILE A 361 -2.17 -11.81 5.62
CA ILE A 361 -1.42 -12.45 4.53
C ILE A 361 -2.43 -12.87 3.47
N ILE A 362 -2.13 -12.56 2.22
CA ILE A 362 -2.89 -13.03 1.07
C ILE A 362 -1.95 -13.82 0.18
N ARG A 363 -2.35 -15.03 -0.17
CA ARG A 363 -1.61 -15.85 -1.14
C ARG A 363 -2.17 -15.55 -2.51
N GLN A 364 -1.33 -14.98 -3.36
CA GLN A 364 -1.67 -14.65 -4.73
C GLN A 364 -1.02 -15.62 -5.72
N GLY A 365 -1.67 -15.82 -6.86
CA GLY A 365 -1.08 -16.42 -8.04
C GLY A 365 -0.14 -15.42 -8.74
N LYS A 366 0.57 -15.90 -9.77
CA LYS A 366 1.31 -15.03 -10.68
C LYS A 366 0.33 -14.15 -11.46
N ASN A 367 0.77 -12.95 -11.85
CA ASN A 367 0.04 -12.14 -12.82
C ASN A 367 -0.17 -12.97 -14.09
N CYS A 368 -1.35 -12.90 -14.69
CA CYS A 368 -1.59 -13.61 -15.93
C CYS A 368 -2.52 -12.81 -16.83
N ARG A 369 -2.53 -13.16 -18.11
CA ARG A 369 -3.48 -12.65 -19.09
C ARG A 369 -4.21 -13.82 -19.71
N ALA A 370 -5.54 -13.74 -19.74
CA ALA A 370 -6.36 -14.72 -20.41
C ALA A 370 -6.91 -14.14 -21.71
N GLU A 371 -6.81 -14.92 -22.78
CA GLU A 371 -7.31 -14.57 -24.11
C GLU A 371 -8.04 -15.78 -24.68
N ARG A 372 -9.16 -15.55 -25.38
CA ARG A 372 -9.85 -16.60 -26.12
C ARG A 372 -9.36 -16.67 -27.55
N LYS A 373 -9.01 -17.87 -28.01
CA LYS A 373 -8.81 -18.19 -29.44
C LYS A 373 -9.91 -19.16 -29.86
N GLY A 374 -11.02 -18.59 -30.35
CA GLY A 374 -12.26 -19.34 -30.53
C GLY A 374 -12.77 -19.86 -29.18
N ILE A 375 -13.04 -21.17 -29.11
CA ILE A 375 -13.58 -21.81 -27.89
C ILE A 375 -12.51 -21.98 -26.80
N ARG A 376 -11.22 -22.04 -27.18
CA ARG A 376 -10.13 -22.33 -26.24
C ARG A 376 -9.69 -21.08 -25.48
N LEU A 377 -9.61 -21.22 -24.16
CA LEU A 377 -8.99 -20.24 -23.27
C LEU A 377 -7.47 -20.47 -23.24
N ILE A 378 -6.70 -19.43 -23.52
CA ILE A 378 -5.24 -19.43 -23.35
C ILE A 378 -4.92 -18.47 -22.22
N VAL A 379 -4.29 -18.98 -21.16
CA VAL A 379 -3.82 -18.15 -20.06
C VAL A 379 -2.30 -18.15 -20.05
N LYS A 380 -1.71 -16.97 -20.25
CA LYS A 380 -0.26 -16.78 -20.18
C LYS A 380 0.08 -16.23 -18.80
N GLU A 381 0.85 -16.99 -18.03
CA GLU A 381 1.44 -16.50 -16.78
C GLU A 381 2.53 -15.47 -17.09
N GLU A 382 2.71 -14.49 -16.21
CA GLU A 382 3.68 -13.38 -16.29
C GLU A 382 3.50 -12.45 -17.50
N ALA A 383 2.40 -12.59 -18.24
CA ALA A 383 2.11 -11.75 -19.41
C ALA A 383 1.48 -10.39 -19.10
N PHE A 384 1.15 -10.12 -17.83
CA PHE A 384 0.53 -8.86 -17.42
C PHE A 384 1.43 -8.14 -16.39
N PRO A 385 1.75 -6.85 -16.60
CA PRO A 385 2.60 -6.09 -15.68
C PRO A 385 1.99 -6.04 -14.27
N GLU A 386 2.81 -5.70 -13.27
CA GLU A 386 2.27 -5.33 -11.97
C GLU A 386 1.32 -4.12 -12.11
N LYS A 387 0.49 -3.89 -11.09
CA LYS A 387 -0.45 -2.77 -11.06
C LYS A 387 0.32 -1.48 -11.36
N ASP A 388 0.00 -0.85 -12.48
CA ASP A 388 0.68 0.35 -12.95
C ASP A 388 0.14 1.55 -12.16
N PHE A 389 1.00 2.22 -11.41
CA PHE A 389 0.68 3.46 -10.72
C PHE A 389 1.86 4.42 -10.75
N GLU A 390 1.55 5.70 -10.81
CA GLU A 390 2.58 6.74 -10.82
C GLU A 390 3.22 6.85 -9.44
N ALA A 391 4.54 6.63 -9.37
CA ALA A 391 5.29 6.69 -8.13
C ALA A 391 5.18 8.07 -7.46
N PRO A 392 4.99 8.14 -6.13
CA PRO A 392 4.85 9.41 -5.43
C PRO A 392 6.15 10.23 -5.47
N VAL A 393 6.00 11.52 -5.72
CA VAL A 393 7.09 12.51 -5.67
C VAL A 393 6.97 13.32 -4.38
N PHE A 394 8.09 13.60 -3.73
CA PHE A 394 8.13 14.42 -2.53
C PHE A 394 8.08 15.90 -2.88
N PHE A 395 7.48 16.71 -2.01
CA PHE A 395 7.39 18.16 -2.18
C PHE A 395 7.95 18.87 -0.95
N GLU A 396 8.69 19.93 -1.19
CA GLU A 396 9.22 20.82 -0.16
C GLU A 396 9.10 22.28 -0.61
N LYS A 397 9.09 23.19 0.36
CA LYS A 397 9.03 24.63 0.09
C LYS A 397 10.43 25.18 -0.21
N VAL A 398 10.59 25.72 -1.42
CA VAL A 398 11.85 26.30 -1.89
C VAL A 398 11.56 27.68 -2.46
N LYS A 399 12.15 28.73 -1.88
CA LYS A 399 11.92 30.14 -2.27
C LYS A 399 10.43 30.52 -2.25
N GLY A 400 9.71 30.10 -1.22
CA GLY A 400 8.30 30.40 -1.00
C GLY A 400 7.31 29.53 -1.78
N LYS A 401 7.79 28.64 -2.66
CA LYS A 401 6.93 27.81 -3.54
C LYS A 401 7.13 26.32 -3.25
N MET A 402 6.04 25.56 -3.27
CA MET A 402 6.11 24.10 -3.21
C MET A 402 6.67 23.56 -4.52
N ALA A 403 7.79 22.85 -4.44
CA ALA A 403 8.49 22.30 -5.59
C ALA A 403 8.69 20.78 -5.43
N PRO A 404 8.67 20.00 -6.52
CA PRO A 404 8.99 18.58 -6.48
C PRO A 404 10.48 18.37 -6.18
N VAL A 405 10.76 17.49 -5.22
CA VAL A 405 12.11 17.24 -4.71
C VAL A 405 12.39 15.76 -4.59
N LYS A 406 13.67 15.42 -4.71
CA LYS A 406 14.23 14.16 -4.27
C LYS A 406 14.87 14.35 -2.92
N ILE A 407 14.46 13.52 -1.96
CA ILE A 407 14.94 13.53 -0.59
C ILE A 407 15.96 12.41 -0.39
N SER A 408 17.01 12.69 0.37
CA SER A 408 18.01 11.71 0.82
C SER A 408 18.53 12.12 2.19
N PHE A 409 19.04 11.17 2.98
CA PHE A 409 19.47 11.45 4.36
C PHE A 409 20.98 11.32 4.54
N TYR A 410 21.61 10.42 3.80
CA TYR A 410 23.04 10.17 3.89
C TYR A 410 23.79 10.75 2.68
N SER A 411 24.92 11.38 2.95
CA SER A 411 25.94 11.75 1.97
C SER A 411 27.32 11.45 2.55
N TRP A 412 28.32 11.34 1.67
CA TRP A 412 29.72 11.16 2.08
C TRP A 412 30.18 12.27 3.04
N GLU A 413 29.78 13.51 2.76
CA GLU A 413 30.08 14.68 3.60
C GLU A 413 29.50 14.53 5.02
N ARG A 414 28.25 14.05 5.16
CA ARG A 414 27.63 13.81 6.46
C ARG A 414 28.34 12.71 7.24
N TRP A 415 28.71 11.63 6.57
CA TRP A 415 29.48 10.55 7.19
C TRP A 415 30.82 11.04 7.71
N ILE A 416 31.53 11.87 6.93
CA ILE A 416 32.78 12.50 7.38
C ILE A 416 32.52 13.41 8.57
N GLN A 417 31.52 14.30 8.52
CA GLN A 417 31.23 15.23 9.61
C GLN A 417 30.92 14.50 10.92
N ILE A 418 30.06 13.49 10.87
CA ILE A 418 29.73 12.65 12.04
C ILE A 418 30.97 11.89 12.50
N GLY A 419 31.72 11.28 11.58
CA GLY A 419 32.94 10.53 11.91
C GLY A 419 34.01 11.39 12.57
N VAL A 420 34.30 12.58 12.02
CA VAL A 420 35.25 13.55 12.58
C VAL A 420 34.77 14.06 13.93
N PHE A 421 33.49 14.34 14.10
CA PHE A 421 32.95 14.75 15.40
C PHE A 421 33.13 13.67 16.46
N LEU A 422 32.78 12.42 16.16
CA LEU A 422 32.95 11.30 17.08
C LEU A 422 34.43 11.01 17.36
N LEU A 423 35.30 11.17 16.35
CA LEU A 423 36.74 11.06 16.53
C LEU A 423 37.25 12.14 17.49
N LEU A 424 36.92 13.40 17.25
CA LEU A 424 37.29 14.52 18.12
C LEU A 424 36.77 14.35 19.54
N LEU A 425 35.55 13.84 19.72
CA LEU A 425 34.99 13.54 21.03
C LEU A 425 35.82 12.49 21.79
N ASN A 426 36.23 11.41 21.11
CA ASN A 426 37.02 10.35 21.74
C ASN A 426 38.47 10.75 22.02
N PHE A 427 39.05 11.63 21.21
CA PHE A 427 40.44 12.08 21.34
C PHE A 427 40.58 13.50 21.93
N LEU A 428 39.49 14.04 22.51
CA LEU A 428 39.45 15.42 22.98
C LEU A 428 40.59 15.77 23.96
N PRO A 429 40.91 14.97 25.00
CA PRO A 429 41.98 15.33 25.91
C PRO A 429 43.37 15.15 25.27
N ALA A 430 43.53 14.23 24.30
CA ALA A 430 44.77 14.16 23.52
C ALA A 430 45.01 15.42 22.67
N VAL A 431 43.96 15.98 22.07
CA VAL A 431 44.06 17.24 21.32
C VAL A 431 44.54 18.37 22.23
N PHE A 432 43.95 18.52 23.42
CA PHE A 432 44.40 19.52 24.40
C PHE A 432 45.82 19.27 24.92
N ALA A 433 46.17 18.02 25.21
CA ALA A 433 47.53 17.66 25.64
C ALA A 433 48.56 18.03 24.57
N LEU A 434 48.32 17.68 23.30
CA LEU A 434 49.22 18.04 22.20
C LEU A 434 49.36 19.57 22.04
N LEU A 435 48.25 20.33 22.14
CA LEU A 435 48.28 21.79 22.07
C LEU A 435 49.13 22.40 23.19
N ILE A 436 49.00 21.92 24.43
CA ILE A 436 49.79 22.40 25.56
C ILE A 436 51.26 21.98 25.43
N TYR A 437 51.51 20.73 25.05
CA TYR A 437 52.84 20.16 24.89
C TYR A 437 53.70 20.96 23.90
N TYR A 438 53.18 21.14 22.67
CA TYR A 438 53.86 21.91 21.64
C TYR A 438 53.83 23.42 21.90
N GLY A 439 52.75 23.95 22.48
CA GLY A 439 52.62 25.37 22.78
C GLY A 439 53.54 25.85 23.91
N SER A 440 53.88 24.97 24.85
CA SER A 440 54.73 25.28 26.01
C SER A 440 56.18 24.81 25.83
N GLY A 441 56.52 24.18 24.71
CA GLY A 441 57.86 23.69 24.41
C GLY A 441 58.31 22.53 25.32
N MET A 442 57.38 21.70 25.79
CA MET A 442 57.71 20.54 26.63
C MET A 442 58.48 19.49 25.82
N THR A 443 59.44 18.81 26.46
CA THR A 443 60.30 17.81 25.80
C THR A 443 60.17 16.40 26.38
N GLY A 444 59.29 16.20 27.37
CA GLY A 444 59.04 14.87 27.98
C GLY A 444 58.21 13.94 27.09
N PRO A 445 58.11 12.63 27.39
CA PRO A 445 57.21 11.73 26.69
C PRO A 445 55.74 11.99 27.08
N ILE A 446 54.80 11.82 26.13
CA ILE A 446 53.36 11.90 26.41
C ILE A 446 52.85 10.53 26.86
N CYS A 447 52.17 10.49 28.01
CA CYS A 447 51.59 9.26 28.56
C CYS A 447 50.23 8.93 27.93
N TRP A 448 50.25 8.23 26.79
CA TRP A 448 49.03 7.90 26.04
C TRP A 448 48.07 6.94 26.78
N SER A 449 48.56 6.13 27.72
CA SER A 449 47.72 5.19 28.48
C SER A 449 46.71 5.90 29.40
N ALA A 450 46.97 7.16 29.78
CA ALA A 450 46.03 7.96 30.55
C ALA A 450 44.69 8.19 29.82
N MET A 451 44.66 8.06 28.48
CA MET A 451 43.44 8.15 27.67
C MET A 451 42.35 7.14 28.04
N VAL A 452 42.72 6.00 28.63
CA VAL A 452 41.76 4.95 28.99
C VAL A 452 40.64 5.49 29.88
N VAL A 453 40.95 6.41 30.80
CA VAL A 453 39.96 7.00 31.71
C VAL A 453 38.88 7.76 30.94
N TRP A 454 39.26 8.55 29.94
CA TRP A 454 38.32 9.27 29.08
C TRP A 454 37.57 8.33 28.14
N LEU A 455 38.27 7.38 27.51
CA LEU A 455 37.69 6.46 26.54
C LEU A 455 36.59 5.57 27.13
N CYS A 456 36.72 5.18 28.41
CA CYS A 456 35.69 4.45 29.14
C CYS A 456 34.34 5.19 29.19
N LEU A 457 34.35 6.52 29.09
CA LEU A 457 33.15 7.35 29.05
C LEU A 457 32.79 7.77 27.62
N SER A 458 33.78 8.24 26.85
CA SER A 458 33.55 8.85 25.54
C SER A 458 33.10 7.84 24.49
N VAL A 459 33.56 6.59 24.54
CA VAL A 459 33.22 5.56 23.55
C VAL A 459 31.73 5.14 23.68
N PRO A 460 31.21 4.80 24.88
CA PRO A 460 29.77 4.61 25.07
C PRO A 460 28.93 5.82 24.66
N CYS A 461 29.34 7.02 25.08
CA CYS A 461 28.65 8.25 24.70
C CYS A 461 28.64 8.45 23.18
N SER A 462 29.75 8.16 22.49
CA SER A 462 29.86 8.25 21.03
C SER A 462 28.87 7.34 20.32
N LEU A 463 28.68 6.11 20.80
CA LEU A 463 27.70 5.17 20.24
C LEU A 463 26.26 5.68 20.42
N ILE A 464 25.95 6.22 21.61
CA ILE A 464 24.62 6.80 21.90
C ILE A 464 24.37 8.04 21.04
N LEU A 465 25.37 8.91 20.91
CA LEU A 465 25.28 10.12 20.08
C LEU A 465 25.16 9.79 18.61
N TRP A 466 25.91 8.80 18.11
CA TRP A 466 25.76 8.30 16.75
C TRP A 466 24.35 7.77 16.50
N MET A 467 23.81 6.96 17.42
CA MET A 467 22.44 6.45 17.32
C MET A 467 21.42 7.61 17.31
N SER A 468 21.53 8.53 18.26
CA SER A 468 20.58 9.64 18.39
C SER A 468 20.66 10.60 17.20
N VAL A 469 21.83 11.14 16.90
CA VAL A 469 22.01 12.21 15.90
C VAL A 469 22.19 11.64 14.50
N GLY A 470 23.06 10.64 14.35
CA GLY A 470 23.41 10.05 13.05
C GLY A 470 22.37 9.06 12.49
N ARG A 471 21.41 8.61 13.31
CA ARG A 471 20.42 7.62 12.88
C ARG A 471 18.97 7.97 13.20
N ILE A 472 18.65 8.53 14.36
CA ILE A 472 17.26 8.86 14.72
C ILE A 472 16.88 10.26 14.23
N ARG A 473 17.58 11.30 14.72
CA ARG A 473 17.28 12.71 14.45
C ARG A 473 17.74 13.20 13.07
N LEU A 474 18.65 12.48 12.40
CA LEU A 474 19.10 12.80 11.04
C LEU A 474 17.93 13.02 10.06
N TYR A 475 16.84 12.28 10.27
CA TYR A 475 15.63 12.35 9.46
C TYR A 475 14.80 13.62 9.66
N ASN A 476 15.18 14.53 10.56
CA ASN A 476 14.61 15.88 10.62
C ASN A 476 15.34 16.83 9.64
N TYR A 477 16.50 16.43 9.14
CA TYR A 477 17.37 17.25 8.30
C TYR A 477 17.65 16.55 6.97
N PRO A 478 16.68 16.45 6.05
CA PRO A 478 16.91 15.83 4.75
C PRO A 478 17.86 16.67 3.88
N LEU A 479 18.61 16.00 3.01
CA LEU A 479 19.23 16.62 1.84
C LEU A 479 18.20 16.71 0.72
N VAL A 480 17.92 17.93 0.28
CA VAL A 480 16.88 18.24 -0.70
C VAL A 480 17.52 18.54 -2.07
N LYS A 481 17.07 17.82 -3.10
CA LYS A 481 17.44 18.08 -4.50
C LYS A 481 16.21 18.41 -5.31
N LEU A 482 16.15 19.59 -5.93
CA LEU A 482 15.09 19.96 -6.87
C LEU A 482 15.11 19.05 -8.09
N ILE A 483 13.92 18.66 -8.54
CA ILE A 483 13.72 17.94 -9.81
C ILE A 483 13.44 18.97 -10.90
N GLY A 484 14.38 19.15 -11.83
CA GLY A 484 14.22 20.03 -12.98
C GLY A 484 13.40 19.41 -14.14
N PRO A 485 13.11 20.18 -15.21
CA PRO A 485 12.26 19.77 -16.33
C PRO A 485 12.71 18.49 -17.06
N GLU A 486 14.02 18.23 -17.10
CA GLU A 486 14.63 17.04 -17.72
C GLU A 486 15.06 15.97 -16.69
N GLY A 487 14.56 16.06 -15.46
CA GLY A 487 14.98 15.19 -14.35
C GLY A 487 16.35 15.54 -13.76
N LYS A 488 16.98 16.64 -14.19
CA LYS A 488 18.23 17.14 -13.62
C LYS A 488 18.04 17.49 -12.14
N LEU A 489 18.88 16.90 -11.28
CA LEU A 489 18.83 17.11 -9.84
C LEU A 489 19.78 18.25 -9.44
N THR A 490 19.25 19.25 -8.74
CA THR A 490 20.05 20.37 -8.21
C THR A 490 19.90 20.46 -6.70
N SER A 491 21.01 20.41 -5.97
CA SER A 491 20.99 20.57 -4.51
C SER A 491 20.47 21.96 -4.13
N VAL A 492 19.51 22.01 -3.22
CA VAL A 492 18.95 23.26 -2.71
C VAL A 492 18.76 23.20 -1.20
N GLN A 493 18.74 24.37 -0.58
CA GLN A 493 18.25 24.54 0.77
C GLN A 493 16.75 24.81 0.72
N ALA A 494 15.97 24.01 1.44
CA ALA A 494 14.54 24.23 1.62
C ALA A 494 14.31 25.29 2.71
N ASP A 495 13.23 26.06 2.58
CA ASP A 495 12.99 27.24 3.42
C ASP A 495 12.81 26.87 4.91
N ASP A 496 12.09 25.78 5.17
CA ASP A 496 11.72 25.34 6.52
C ASP A 496 12.65 24.22 7.03
N ILE A 497 13.86 24.09 6.45
CA ILE A 497 14.83 23.04 6.82
C ILE A 497 16.17 23.69 7.16
N GLU A 498 16.52 23.64 8.44
CA GLU A 498 17.85 24.05 8.88
C GLU A 498 18.92 23.08 8.37
N PRO A 499 20.10 23.56 7.96
CA PRO A 499 21.19 22.69 7.59
C PRO A 499 21.74 21.96 8.83
N MET A 500 21.96 20.66 8.71
CA MET A 500 22.63 19.90 9.76
C MET A 500 24.09 20.35 9.86
N ASN A 501 24.41 21.13 10.90
CA ASN A 501 25.75 21.62 11.20
C ASN A 501 26.22 21.12 12.58
N LEU A 502 27.52 21.20 12.84
CA LEU A 502 28.14 20.85 14.14
C LEU A 502 27.46 21.54 15.33
N PHE A 503 27.02 22.78 15.13
CA PHE A 503 26.30 23.57 16.14
C PHE A 503 25.00 22.91 16.61
N TYR A 504 24.29 22.20 15.73
CA TYR A 504 23.06 21.49 16.10
C TYR A 504 23.35 20.24 16.94
N ILE A 505 24.37 19.46 16.54
CA ILE A 505 24.83 18.30 17.31
C ILE A 505 25.19 18.75 18.74
N LEU A 506 25.91 19.88 18.84
CA LEU A 506 26.24 20.50 20.12
C LEU A 506 25.00 21.01 20.87
N LYS A 507 24.04 21.65 20.19
CA LYS A 507 22.79 22.14 20.80
C LYS A 507 22.01 21.01 21.48
N ASP A 508 21.77 19.90 20.76
CA ASP A 508 21.07 18.73 21.29
C ASP A 508 21.81 18.12 22.50
N ILE A 509 23.14 18.05 22.43
CA ILE A 509 23.98 17.59 23.54
C ILE A 509 23.88 18.55 24.73
N THR A 510 23.93 19.86 24.49
CA THR A 510 23.86 20.87 25.55
C THR A 510 22.49 20.88 26.21
N GLU A 511 21.39 20.73 25.47
CA GLU A 511 20.05 20.63 26.06
C GLU A 511 19.96 19.40 26.98
N LEU A 512 20.53 18.26 26.57
CA LEU A 512 20.58 17.06 27.41
C LEU A 512 21.46 17.24 28.67
N LEU A 513 22.61 17.92 28.53
CA LEU A 513 23.56 18.17 29.62
C LEU A 513 23.08 19.26 30.60
N LEU A 514 22.29 20.23 30.12
CA LEU A 514 21.72 21.30 30.95
C LEU A 514 20.67 20.78 31.95
N VAL A 515 20.07 19.61 31.69
CA VAL A 515 19.21 18.91 32.66
C VAL A 515 20.03 18.44 33.88
N PHE A 516 21.34 18.22 33.71
CA PHE A 516 22.24 17.74 34.78
C PHE A 516 23.55 18.56 34.82
N PRO A 517 23.54 19.80 35.35
CA PRO A 517 24.70 20.70 35.34
C PRO A 517 25.97 20.10 35.96
N TRP A 518 25.81 19.23 36.96
CA TRP A 518 26.92 18.51 37.61
C TRP A 518 27.67 17.57 36.66
N VAL A 519 27.02 17.04 35.62
CA VAL A 519 27.64 16.19 34.61
C VAL A 519 28.66 16.99 33.79
N ILE A 520 28.39 18.26 33.52
CA ILE A 520 29.33 19.15 32.80
C ILE A 520 30.58 19.35 33.65
N ALA A 521 30.42 19.67 34.95
CA ALA A 521 31.55 19.85 35.86
C ALA A 521 32.40 18.56 35.98
N LEU A 522 31.74 17.40 36.06
CA LEU A 522 32.41 16.10 36.10
C LEU A 522 33.18 15.82 34.79
N LEU A 523 32.58 16.07 33.63
CA LEU A 523 33.23 15.89 32.33
C LEU A 523 34.47 16.78 32.20
N VAL A 524 34.37 18.05 32.59
CA VAL A 524 35.51 18.98 32.58
C VAL A 524 36.61 18.50 33.52
N PHE A 525 36.26 18.04 34.73
CA PHE A 525 37.22 17.49 35.68
C PHE A 525 37.95 16.27 35.12
N ILE A 526 37.23 15.32 34.51
CA ILE A 526 37.83 14.12 33.90
C ILE A 526 38.73 14.50 32.72
N ILE A 527 38.31 15.45 31.87
CA ILE A 527 39.14 15.92 30.75
C ILE A 527 40.44 16.54 31.27
N LEU A 528 40.36 17.50 32.20
CA LEU A 528 41.54 18.18 32.76
C LEU A 528 42.47 17.19 33.49
N GLY A 529 41.91 16.28 34.28
CA GLY A 529 42.68 15.24 34.95
C GLY A 529 43.39 14.31 33.96
N THR A 530 42.71 13.94 32.87
CA THR A 530 43.30 13.12 31.81
C THR A 530 44.41 13.86 31.07
N VAL A 531 44.21 15.14 30.71
CA VAL A 531 45.25 15.98 30.08
C VAL A 531 46.46 16.11 30.99
N GLY A 532 46.25 16.39 32.28
CA GLY A 532 47.33 16.50 33.26
C GLY A 532 48.13 15.21 33.37
N ALA A 533 47.45 14.06 33.48
CA ALA A 533 48.09 12.75 33.53
C ALA A 533 48.81 12.36 32.22
N MET A 534 48.45 12.93 31.08
CA MET A 534 49.16 12.73 29.81
C MET A 534 50.46 13.53 29.72
N LEU A 535 50.54 14.68 30.40
CA LEU A 535 51.64 15.64 30.33
C LEU A 535 52.65 15.52 31.48
N MET A 536 52.29 14.80 32.55
CA MET A 536 53.20 14.36 33.61
C MET A 536 53.92 13.08 33.19
#